data_AF-A0A1R4HEB3-F1
#
_entry.id   AF-A0A1R4HEB3-F1
#
_cell.length_a   1.000
_cell.length_b   1.000
_cell.length_c   1.000
_cell.angle_alpha   90.00
_cell.angle_beta   90.00
_cell.angle_gamma   90.00
#
_symmetry.space_group_name_H-M   'P 1'
#
loop_
_entity.id
_entity.type
_entity.pdbx_description
1 polymer ?
#
loop_
_entity_poly.entity_id
_entity_poly.type
_entity_poly.pdbx_seq_one_letter_code
_entity_poly.pdbx_strand_id
1 'polypeptide(L)' 'MVAVTTRRLHDINRSGWWQLLNLMPLIGFIVMLVFTVQDSQSGKNQYGENPKIDKI' A
#
# COMPACT_ATOMS: atom_id res chain seq x y z
N MET A 1 13.14 -1.50 5.22
CA MET A 1 12.19 -1.87 4.14
C MET A 1 10.74 -1.93 4.64
N VAL A 2 10.46 -2.49 5.83
CA VAL A 2 9.09 -2.63 6.37
C VAL A 2 8.31 -1.32 6.37
N ALA A 3 8.86 -0.25 6.93
CA ALA A 3 8.21 1.06 7.01
C ALA A 3 7.81 1.67 5.65
N VAL A 4 8.59 1.43 4.60
CA VAL A 4 8.30 1.94 3.25
C VAL A 4 7.11 1.21 2.64
N THR A 5 7.08 -0.12 2.76
CA THR A 5 5.97 -0.94 2.28
C THR A 5 4.70 -0.68 3.09
N THR A 6 4.80 -0.45 4.40
CA THR A 6 3.64 -0.01 5.21
C THR A 6 3.06 1.29 4.69
N ARG A 7 3.90 2.27 4.33
CA ARG A 7 3.44 3.53 3.71
C ARG A 7 2.77 3.29 2.36
N ARG A 8 3.32 2.42 1.50
CA ARG A 8 2.69 2.04 0.22
C ARG A 8 1.32 1.38 0.42
N LEU A 9 1.17 0.50 1.40
CA LEU A 9 -0.11 -0.09 1.74
C LEU A 9 -1.11 0.96 2.23
N HIS A 10 -0.66 1.90 3.06
CA HIS A 10 -1.50 3.02 3.49
C HIS A 10 -1.93 3.91 2.33
N ASP A 11 -1.07 4.13 1.32
CA ASP A 11 -1.41 4.91 0.12
C ASP A 11 -2.61 4.29 -0.65
N ILE A 12 -2.80 2.97 -0.58
CA ILE A 12 -3.94 2.23 -1.16
C ILE A 12 -5.03 1.87 -0.13
N ASN A 13 -5.01 2.48 1.06
CA ASN A 13 -5.98 2.25 2.15
C ASN A 13 -6.04 0.78 2.62
N ARG A 14 -4.86 0.16 2.74
CA ARG A 14 -4.65 -1.17 3.33
C ARG A 14 -3.73 -1.07 4.54
N SER A 15 -3.95 -1.92 5.53
CA SER A 15 -3.12 -1.96 6.73
C SER A 15 -1.71 -2.52 6.44
N GLY A 16 -0.69 -2.09 7.20
CA GLY A 16 0.65 -2.69 7.16
C GLY A 16 0.70 -4.20 7.47
N TRP A 17 -0.31 -4.73 8.17
CA TRP A 17 -0.40 -6.16 8.51
C TRP A 17 -0.44 -7.09 7.29
N TRP A 18 -0.78 -6.59 6.11
CA TRP A 18 -0.71 -7.36 4.85
C TRP A 18 0.72 -7.86 4.55
N GLN A 19 1.77 -7.26 5.14
CA GLN A 19 3.15 -7.75 5.04
C GLN A 19 3.39 -9.11 5.64
N LEU A 20 2.55 -9.58 6.56
CA LEU A 20 2.67 -10.93 7.09
C LEU A 20 2.39 -12.01 6.02
N LEU A 21 1.69 -11.67 4.93
CA LEU A 21 1.47 -12.61 3.84
C LEU A 21 2.78 -13.02 3.15
N ASN A 22 3.83 -12.20 3.21
CA ASN A 22 5.15 -12.56 2.68
C ASN A 22 5.79 -13.77 3.38
N LEU A 23 5.26 -14.20 4.54
CA LEU A 23 5.64 -15.48 5.15
C LEU A 23 5.25 -16.67 4.25
N MET A 24 4.30 -16.49 3.33
CA MET A 24 3.92 -17.46 2.32
C MET A 24 4.53 -17.06 0.95
N PRO A 25 5.54 -17.77 0.44
CA PRO A 25 6.39 -17.27 -0.65
C PRO A 25 5.68 -17.12 -1.99
N LEU A 26 4.69 -17.94 -2.32
CA LEU A 26 3.93 -17.79 -3.57
C LEU A 26 2.84 -16.71 -3.47
N ILE A 27 1.91 -16.89 -2.52
CA ILE A 27 0.71 -16.05 -2.44
C ILE A 27 1.06 -14.65 -1.92
N GLY A 28 1.92 -14.57 -0.90
CA GLY A 28 2.39 -13.30 -0.36
C GLY A 28 3.07 -12.43 -1.39
N PHE A 29 3.94 -13.05 -2.21
CA PHE A 29 4.65 -12.33 -3.25
C PHE A 29 3.71 -11.78 -4.32
N ILE A 30 2.77 -12.59 -4.83
CA ILE A 30 1.79 -12.15 -5.84
C ILE A 30 0.93 -11.00 -5.30
N VAL A 31 0.39 -11.14 -4.09
CA VAL A 31 -0.47 -10.12 -3.47
C VAL A 31 0.30 -8.82 -3.25
N MET A 32 1.55 -8.91 -2.77
CA MET A 32 2.40 -7.73 -2.59
C MET A 32 2.75 -7.05 -3.89
N LEU A 33 3.05 -7.83 -4.93
CA LEU A 33 3.33 -7.30 -6.25
C LEU A 33 2.14 -6.47 -6.73
N VAL A 34 0.94 -7.06 -6.72
CA VAL A 34 -0.31 -6.36 -7.07
C VAL A 34 -0.50 -5.08 -6.26
N PHE A 35 -0.31 -5.10 -4.94
CA PHE A 35 -0.46 -3.90 -4.10
C PHE A 35 0.60 -2.83 -4.37
N THR A 36 1.82 -3.21 -4.76
CA THR A 36 2.89 -2.24 -5.03
C THR A 36 2.78 -1.54 -6.40
N VAL A 37 2.13 -2.16 -7.39
CA VAL A 37 1.84 -1.53 -8.69
C VAL A 37 0.47 -0.84 -8.73
N GLN A 38 -0.38 -1.06 -7.73
CA GLN A 38 -1.69 -0.41 -7.66
C GLN A 38 -1.55 1.08 -7.37
N ASP A 39 -2.33 1.89 -8.09
CA ASP A 39 -2.33 3.32 -7.88
C ASP A 39 -2.91 3.70 -6.51
N SER A 40 -2.40 4.77 -5.93
CA SER A 40 -2.86 5.28 -4.63
C SER A 40 -4.34 5.69 -4.70
N GLN A 41 -5.07 5.53 -3.61
CA GLN A 41 -6.49 5.87 -3.58
C GLN A 41 -6.71 7.36 -3.92
N SER A 42 -7.66 7.63 -4.81
CA SER A 42 -8.10 9.00 -5.10
C SER A 42 -8.88 9.57 -3.91
N GLY A 43 -8.42 10.72 -3.40
CA GLY A 43 -9.05 11.49 -2.35
C GLY A 43 -8.27 11.43 -1.02
N LYS A 44 -9.01 11.66 0.06
CA LYS A 44 -8.53 11.48 1.44
C LYS A 44 -8.85 10.07 1.89
N ASN A 45 -7.85 9.37 2.43
CA ASN A 45 -8.04 8.10 3.10
C ASN A 45 -7.82 8.25 4.61
N GLN A 46 -8.02 7.17 5.37
CA GLN A 46 -7.83 7.16 6.83
C GLN A 46 -6.39 7.43 7.27
N TYR A 47 -5.42 7.40 6.34
CA TYR A 47 -4.00 7.61 6.57
C TYR A 47 -3.50 8.99 6.11
N GLY A 48 -4.35 9.80 5.46
CA GLY A 48 -4.02 11.15 5.00
C GLY A 48 -4.59 11.50 3.63
N GLU A 49 -4.26 12.69 3.15
CA GLU A 49 -4.59 13.13 1.79
C GLU A 49 -3.54 12.64 0.79
N ASN A 50 -4.02 12.29 -0.42
CA ASN A 50 -3.14 11.90 -1.50
C ASN A 50 -2.37 13.13 -2.03
N PRO A 51 -1.02 13.14 -2.00
CA PRO A 51 -0.22 14.28 -2.42
C PRO A 51 -0.30 14.57 -3.93
N LYS A 52 -0.88 13.67 -4.73
CA LYS A 52 -1.17 13.93 -6.15
C LYS A 52 -2.30 14.95 -6.35
N ILE A 53 -3.16 15.15 -5.34
CA ILE A 53 -4.35 16.01 -5.44
C ILE A 53 -4.02 17.47 -5.09
N ASP A 54 -3.08 17.68 -4.16
CA ASP A 54 -2.63 19.01 -3.72
C ASP A 54 -1.86 19.79 -4.81
N LYS A 55 -1.50 19.15 -5.92
CA LYS A 55 -0.71 19.73 -7.01
C LYS A 55 -1.51 20.16 -8.24
N ILE A 56 -2.84 20.30 -8.12
CA ILE A 56 -3.73 20.74 -9.21
C ILE A 56 -4.16 22.18 -8.98
#